data_AF-A0A2E8FCD5-F1
#
_entry.id   AF-A0A2E8FCD5-F1
#
_cell.length_a   1.000
_cell.length_b   1.000
_cell.length_c   1.000
_cell.angle_alpha   90.00
_cell.angle_beta   90.00
_cell.angle_gamma   90.00
#
_symmetry.space_group_name_H-M   'P 1'
#
loop_
_entity.id
_entity.type
_entity.pdbx_description
1 polymer ?
#
loop_
_entity_poly.entity_id
_entity_poly.type
_entity_poly.pdbx_seq_one_letter_code
_entity_poly.pdbx_strand_id
1 'polypeptide(L)' 'MGLNRKQKKQLEVSRKKLDSLHQQLAGAKAQPDDPADIPRIAGEIETTLATIRALKAEARGR' A
#
# COMPACT_ATOMS: atom_id res chain seq x y z
N MET A 1 10.51 -15.76 -14.71
CA MET A 1 11.01 -16.23 -13.39
C MET A 1 10.27 -15.52 -12.26
N GLY A 2 9.77 -16.25 -11.25
CA GLY A 2 8.97 -15.67 -10.16
C GLY A 2 9.73 -14.69 -9.25
N LEU A 3 8.99 -13.88 -8.48
CA LEU A 3 9.52 -12.88 -7.53
C LEU A 3 10.71 -13.42 -6.70
N ASN A 4 11.80 -12.65 -6.64
CA ASN A 4 12.95 -12.96 -5.78
C ASN A 4 12.56 -12.85 -4.29
N ARG A 5 13.30 -13.51 -3.38
CA ARG A 5 13.05 -13.49 -1.93
C ARG A 5 12.96 -12.07 -1.36
N LYS A 6 13.77 -11.14 -1.86
CA LYS A 6 13.70 -9.71 -1.52
C LYS A 6 12.39 -9.07 -1.98
N GLN A 7 11.99 -9.29 -3.22
CA GLN A 7 10.75 -8.73 -3.79
C GLN A 7 9.50 -9.32 -3.11
N LYS A 8 9.50 -10.62 -2.77
CA LYS A 8 8.43 -11.26 -1.98
C LYS A 8 8.28 -10.59 -0.61
N LYS A 9 9.39 -10.40 0.10
CA LYS A 9 9.38 -9.72 1.41
C LYS A 9 8.91 -8.26 1.28
N GLN A 10 9.33 -7.56 0.24
CA GLN A 10 8.90 -6.18 -0.01
C GLN A 10 7.41 -6.10 -0.34
N LEU A 11 6.87 -7.08 -1.06
CA LEU A 11 5.46 -7.19 -1.37
C LEU A 11 4.63 -7.50 -0.10
N GLU A 12 5.12 -8.36 0.79
CA GLU A 12 4.49 -8.59 2.10
C GLU A 12 4.48 -7.34 2.98
N VAL A 13 5.61 -6.63 3.08
CA VAL A 13 5.70 -5.37 3.86
C VAL A 13 4.76 -4.32 3.28
N SER A 14 4.71 -4.18 1.95
CA SER A 14 3.81 -3.24 1.29
C SER A 14 2.34 -3.59 1.49
N ARG A 15 1.99 -4.89 1.48
CA ARG A 15 0.63 -5.35 1.81
C ARG A 15 0.26 -5.02 3.25
N LYS A 16 1.12 -5.33 4.21
CA LYS A 16 0.89 -4.98 5.62
C LYS A 16 0.71 -3.48 5.81
N LYS A 17 1.53 -2.66 5.14
CA LYS A 17 1.39 -1.20 5.17
C LYS A 17 0.03 -0.75 4.60
N LEU A 18 -0.40 -1.37 3.51
CA LEU A 18 -1.70 -1.08 2.90
C LEU A 18 -2.87 -1.43 3.83
N ASP A 19 -2.84 -2.59 4.49
CA ASP A 19 -3.86 -2.96 5.48
C ASP A 19 -3.92 -1.96 6.64
N SER A 20 -2.77 -1.53 7.17
CA SER A 20 -2.72 -0.50 8.21
C SER A 20 -3.27 0.85 7.74
N LEU A 21 -2.91 1.29 6.52
CA LEU A 21 -3.43 2.53 5.95
C LEU A 21 -4.94 2.46 5.69
N HIS A 22 -5.47 1.30 5.28
CA HIS A 22 -6.92 1.10 5.14
C HIS A 22 -7.64 1.20 6.49
N GLN A 23 -7.08 0.63 7.56
CA GLN A 23 -7.64 0.76 8.91
C GLN A 23 -7.60 2.22 9.40
N GLN A 24 -6.48 2.92 9.17
CA GLN A 24 -6.36 4.35 9.50
C GLN A 24 -7.37 5.20 8.70
N LEU A 25 -7.54 4.92 7.41
CA LEU A 25 -8.53 5.60 6.58
C LEU A 25 -9.96 5.33 7.06
N ALA A 26 -10.27 4.09 7.44
CA ALA A 26 -11.57 3.73 7.98
C ALA A 26 -11.86 4.45 9.30
N GLY A 27 -10.86 4.52 10.20
CA GLY A 27 -10.94 5.29 11.44
C GLY A 27 -11.14 6.78 11.17
N ALA A 28 -10.30 7.37 10.32
CA ALA A 28 -10.38 8.79 9.94
C ALA A 28 -11.69 9.15 9.21
N LYS A 29 -12.31 8.22 8.48
CA LYS A 29 -13.64 8.43 7.89
C LYS A 29 -14.77 8.29 8.90
N ALA A 30 -14.62 7.43 9.90
CA ALA A 30 -15.64 7.18 10.91
C ALA A 30 -15.70 8.30 11.96
N GLN A 31 -14.54 8.81 12.38
CA GLN A 31 -14.40 9.99 13.21
C GLN A 31 -13.32 10.89 12.60
N PRO A 32 -13.71 11.84 11.73
CA PRO A 32 -12.77 12.78 11.15
C PRO A 32 -12.36 13.82 12.20
N ASP A 33 -11.38 13.48 13.03
CA ASP A 33 -10.71 14.43 13.91
C ASP A 33 -9.96 15.49 13.08
N ASP A 34 -9.31 15.06 11.99
CA ASP A 34 -8.68 15.95 11.01
C ASP A 34 -9.05 15.55 9.57
N PRO A 35 -9.84 16.35 8.84
CA PRO A 35 -10.26 16.03 7.47
C PRO A 35 -9.09 16.02 6.48
N ALA A 36 -7.92 16.58 6.82
CA ALA A 36 -6.73 16.55 5.98
C ALA A 36 -5.98 15.21 6.01
N ASP A 37 -6.20 14.36 7.03
CA ASP A 37 -5.57 13.04 7.07
C ASP A 37 -6.19 12.06 6.07
N ILE A 38 -7.48 12.22 5.74
CA ILE A 38 -8.17 11.39 4.74
C ILE A 38 -7.46 11.42 3.37
N PRO A 39 -7.25 12.59 2.73
CA PRO A 39 -6.53 12.65 1.45
C PRO A 39 -5.05 12.28 1.59
N ARG A 40 -4.43 12.53 2.75
CA ARG A 40 -3.03 12.15 3.01
C ARG A 40 -2.84 10.64 3.02
N ILE A 41 -3.67 9.93 3.78
CA ILE A 41 -3.70 8.46 3.87
C ILE A 41 -4.09 7.86 2.51
N ALA A 42 -5.05 8.46 1.81
CA ALA A 42 -5.42 8.03 0.45
C ALA A 42 -4.22 8.11 -0.53
N GLY A 43 -3.45 9.19 -0.51
CA GLY A 43 -2.23 9.32 -1.32
C GLY A 43 -1.15 8.30 -0.95
N GLU A 44 -0.99 7.97 0.33
CA GLU A 44 -0.09 6.90 0.77
C GLU A 44 -0.55 5.51 0.28
N ILE A 45 -1.85 5.24 0.27
CA ILE A 45 -2.42 4.00 -0.27
C ILE A 45 -2.12 3.89 -1.76
N GLU A 46 -2.32 4.95 -2.54
CA GLU A 46 -2.03 4.97 -3.98
C GLU A 46 -0.55 4.72 -4.26
N THR A 47 0.34 5.35 -3.50
CA THR A 47 1.80 5.16 -3.61
C THR A 47 2.18 3.71 -3.29
N THR A 48 1.59 3.14 -2.25
CA THR A 48 1.82 1.74 -1.85
C THR A 48 1.29 0.76 -2.90
N LEU A 49 0.11 1.04 -3.48
CA LEU A 49 -0.47 0.27 -4.57
C LEU A 49 0.38 0.33 -5.84
N ALA A 50 0.89 1.50 -6.21
CA ALA A 50 1.79 1.68 -7.34
C ALA A 50 3.06 0.83 -7.16
N THR A 51 3.63 0.83 -5.96
CA THR A 51 4.80 0.00 -5.61
C THR A 51 4.49 -1.50 -5.76
N ILE A 52 3.34 -1.97 -5.27
CA ILE A 52 2.91 -3.37 -5.43
C ILE A 52 2.71 -3.72 -6.91
N ARG A 53 2.10 -2.80 -7.69
CA ARG A 53 1.90 -2.99 -9.14
C ARG A 53 3.23 -3.08 -9.87
N ALA A 54 4.18 -2.20 -9.57
CA ALA A 54 5.53 -2.23 -10.14
C ALA A 54 6.24 -3.57 -9.83
N LEU A 55 6.24 -4.00 -8.57
CA LEU A 55 6.82 -5.29 -8.17
C LEU A 55 6.17 -6.49 -8.87
N LYS A 56 4.84 -6.45 -9.08
CA LYS A 56 4.12 -7.49 -9.83
C LYS A 56 4.42 -7.44 -11.33
N ALA A 57 4.57 -6.24 -11.91
CA ALA A 57 4.91 -6.06 -13.31
C ALA A 57 6.33 -6.56 -13.60
N GLU A 58 7.31 -6.22 -12.75
CA GLU A 58 8.67 -6.76 -12.80
C GLU A 58 8.69 -8.30 -12.74
N ALA A 59 7.77 -8.90 -11.98
CA ALA A 59 7.65 -10.35 -11.87
C ALA A 59 7.02 -11.03 -13.09
N ARG A 60 6.21 -10.30 -13.87
CA ARG A 60 5.59 -10.80 -15.12
C ARG A 60 6.45 -10.55 -16.36
N GLY A 61 7.29 -9.52 -16.33
CA GLY A 61 8.11 -9.08 -17.47
C GLY A 61 9.50 -9.72 -17.58
N ARG A 62 9.81 -10.77 -16.82
CA ARG A 62 11.09 -11.51 -16.89
C ARG A 62 10.92 -13.02 -17.04
#